data_AF-A0A7C7C0H4-F1
#
_entry.id   AF-A0A7C7C0H4-F1
#
_cell.length_a   1.000
_cell.length_b   1.000
_cell.length_c   1.000
_cell.angle_alpha   90.00
_cell.angle_beta   90.00
_cell.angle_gamma   90.00
#
_symmetry.space_group_name_H-M   'P 1'
#
loop_
_entity.id
_entity.type
_entity.pdbx_description
1 polymer ?
#
loop_
_entity_poly.entity_id
_entity_poly.type
_entity_poly.pdbx_seq_one_letter_code
_entity_poly.pdbx_strand_id
1 'polypeptide(L)'
;MKTERWTVGLSLFFILAGALTLFVWIPNDVETGIVETFRRRTTIGDAMAPTLVAAGVLVCSAIMGILSILRVGKVDDRPAEPGLDHRSYLFLSRLAIVIGLGLVVMVYAGPLAVELVNVFFGETGTYRQLKASFPYKYVGYLLGSVIMVTGIIQVVENRFSKSAVWVSVLAVLGLIILYDMPFDNLLLPPNGDF
;
A
#
# COMPACT_ATOMS: atom_id res chain seq x y z
N MET A 1 13.32 -35.48 0.28
CA MET A 1 13.41 -34.01 0.42
C MET A 1 12.60 -33.36 -0.69
N LYS A 2 11.32 -33.06 -0.44
CA LYS A 2 10.54 -32.24 -1.38
C LYS A 2 10.74 -30.80 -0.96
N THR A 3 11.75 -30.16 -1.53
CA THR A 3 11.92 -28.71 -1.40
C THR A 3 10.66 -28.05 -1.99
N GLU A 4 10.07 -27.07 -1.31
CA GLU A 4 9.08 -26.18 -1.89
C GLU A 4 9.77 -25.30 -2.95
N ARG A 5 10.14 -25.91 -4.09
CA ARG A 5 10.98 -25.28 -5.14
C ARG A 5 10.39 -23.97 -5.64
N TRP A 6 9.05 -23.88 -5.66
CA TRP A 6 8.31 -22.66 -6.00
C TRP A 6 8.50 -21.55 -4.97
N THR A 7 8.30 -21.82 -3.68
CA THR A 7 8.50 -20.83 -2.60
C THR A 7 9.94 -20.33 -2.59
N VAL A 8 10.91 -21.23 -2.70
CA VAL A 8 12.33 -20.88 -2.74
C VAL A 8 12.65 -20.04 -3.99
N GLY A 9 12.19 -20.45 -5.18
CA GLY A 9 12.41 -19.71 -6.42
C GLY A 9 11.79 -18.31 -6.39
N LEU A 10 10.56 -18.18 -5.89
CA LEU A 10 9.86 -16.91 -5.77
C LEU A 10 10.56 -15.98 -4.76
N SER A 11 10.96 -16.52 -3.60
CA SER A 11 11.69 -15.74 -2.60
C SER A 11 13.02 -15.23 -3.15
N LEU A 12 13.79 -16.08 -3.84
CA LEU A 12 15.06 -15.68 -4.44
C LEU A 12 14.87 -14.59 -5.49
N PHE A 13 13.86 -14.72 -6.34
CA PHE A 13 13.52 -13.71 -7.34
C PHE A 13 13.25 -12.34 -6.70
N PHE A 14 12.38 -12.29 -5.68
CA PHE A 14 12.03 -11.03 -5.02
C PHE A 14 13.17 -10.45 -4.17
N ILE A 15 14.05 -11.28 -3.61
CA ILE A 15 15.28 -10.82 -2.95
C ILE A 15 16.19 -10.13 -3.97
N LEU A 16 16.42 -10.77 -5.13
CA LEU A 16 17.28 -10.22 -6.18
C LEU A 16 16.68 -8.94 -6.76
N ALA A 17 15.38 -8.93 -7.06
CA ALA A 17 14.68 -7.76 -7.59
C ALA A 17 14.66 -6.60 -6.57
N GLY A 18 14.37 -6.89 -5.30
CA GLY A 18 14.38 -5.89 -4.23
C GLY A 18 15.78 -5.31 -4.00
N ALA A 19 16.81 -6.14 -4.00
CA ALA A 19 18.20 -5.70 -3.85
C ALA A 19 18.65 -4.85 -5.04
N LEU A 20 18.34 -5.28 -6.27
CA LEU A 20 18.64 -4.50 -7.48
C LEU A 20 17.92 -3.15 -7.44
N THR A 21 16.66 -3.14 -7.02
CA THR A 21 15.89 -1.90 -6.90
C THR A 21 16.51 -0.94 -5.89
N LEU A 22 16.87 -1.43 -4.70
CA LEU A 22 17.44 -0.61 -3.61
C LEU A 22 18.85 -0.11 -3.89
N PHE A 23 19.71 -0.94 -4.47
CA PHE A 23 21.14 -0.64 -4.57
C PHE A 23 21.58 -0.18 -5.96
N VAL A 24 20.76 -0.40 -6.99
CA VAL A 24 21.11 -0.04 -8.38
C VAL A 24 20.10 0.90 -8.99
N TRP A 25 18.80 0.60 -8.91
CA TRP A 25 17.82 1.44 -9.60
C TRP A 25 17.57 2.76 -8.86
N ILE A 26 17.12 2.71 -7.60
CA ILE A 26 16.79 3.91 -6.82
C ILE A 26 17.98 4.89 -6.80
N PRO A 27 19.22 4.51 -6.47
CA PRO A 27 20.33 5.46 -6.41
C PRO A 27 20.69 6.10 -7.76
N ASN A 28 20.33 5.47 -8.89
CA ASN A 28 20.62 5.99 -10.22
C ASN A 28 19.48 6.84 -10.80
N ASP A 29 18.27 6.74 -10.26
CA ASP A 29 17.04 7.32 -10.83
C ASP A 29 16.48 8.48 -10.00
N VAL A 30 16.71 8.47 -8.68
CA VAL A 30 16.14 9.48 -7.78
C VAL A 30 17.02 10.71 -7.64
N GLU A 31 16.40 11.88 -7.67
CA GLU A 31 17.08 13.15 -7.48
C GLU A 31 17.18 13.51 -5.99
N THR A 32 16.23 13.02 -5.17
CA THR A 32 16.14 13.37 -3.74
C THR A 32 16.28 12.16 -2.82
N GLY A 33 16.82 12.38 -1.62
CA GLY A 33 16.93 11.35 -0.59
C GLY A 33 15.58 10.93 0.02
N ILE A 34 15.58 10.01 0.99
CA ILE A 34 14.34 9.59 1.69
C ILE A 34 13.68 10.78 2.41
N VAL A 35 14.49 11.59 3.09
CA VAL A 35 14.06 12.83 3.74
C VAL A 35 15.07 13.91 3.41
N GLU A 36 14.56 15.06 2.98
CA GLU A 36 15.39 16.22 2.70
C GLU A 36 15.00 17.39 3.58
N THR A 37 16.01 18.17 3.98
CA THR A 37 15.78 19.45 4.67
C THR A 37 16.28 20.59 3.78
N PHE A 38 15.38 21.24 3.07
CA PHE A 38 15.70 22.39 2.24
C PHE A 38 15.15 23.66 2.88
N ARG A 39 16.01 24.66 3.09
CA ARG A 39 15.64 25.98 3.66
C ARG A 39 14.78 25.89 4.94
N ARG A 40 15.21 25.05 5.89
CA ARG A 40 14.52 24.77 7.17
C ARG A 40 13.14 24.10 7.05
N ARG A 41 12.80 23.54 5.89
CA ARG A 41 11.62 22.71 5.70
C ARG A 41 12.03 21.27 5.48
N THR A 42 11.39 20.35 6.20
CA THR A 42 11.59 18.92 6.06
C THR A 42 10.55 18.37 5.10
N THR A 43 11.00 17.78 3.99
CA THR A 43 10.14 17.21 2.96
C THR A 43 10.49 15.75 2.74
N ILE A 44 9.47 14.95 2.44
CA ILE A 44 9.66 13.57 1.96
C ILE A 44 10.17 13.67 0.53
N GLY A 45 11.32 13.04 0.26
CA GLY A 45 11.83 12.96 -1.11
C GLY A 45 11.21 11.79 -1.88
N ASP A 46 11.37 11.85 -3.20
CA ASP A 46 10.88 10.86 -4.17
C ASP A 46 11.37 9.43 -3.88
N ALA A 47 12.56 9.28 -3.28
CA ALA A 47 13.12 7.98 -2.91
C ALA A 47 12.37 7.27 -1.77
N MET A 48 11.59 7.97 -0.93
CA MET A 48 11.02 7.35 0.28
C MET A 48 10.08 6.18 -0.03
N ALA A 49 9.05 6.42 -0.84
CA ALA A 49 8.04 5.41 -1.18
C ALA A 49 8.65 4.16 -1.87
N PRO A 50 9.45 4.29 -2.95
CA PRO A 50 10.05 3.12 -3.59
C PRO A 50 11.04 2.41 -2.67
N THR A 51 11.81 3.13 -1.85
CA THR A 51 12.73 2.50 -0.88
C THR A 51 11.98 1.67 0.16
N LEU A 52 10.90 2.21 0.73
CA LEU A 52 10.11 1.52 1.74
C LEU A 52 9.47 0.25 1.18
N VAL A 53 8.91 0.32 -0.04
CA VAL A 53 8.30 -0.83 -0.71
C VAL A 53 9.35 -1.88 -1.06
N ALA A 54 10.47 -1.48 -1.67
CA ALA A 54 11.53 -2.41 -2.06
C ALA A 54 12.17 -3.08 -0.84
N ALA A 55 12.41 -2.33 0.25
CA ALA A 55 12.90 -2.87 1.52
C ALA A 55 11.89 -3.84 2.16
N GLY A 56 10.60 -3.50 2.17
CA GLY A 56 9.55 -4.38 2.68
C GLY A 56 9.47 -5.69 1.92
N VAL A 57 9.47 -5.63 0.58
CA VAL A 57 9.47 -6.83 -0.29
C VAL A 57 10.73 -7.67 -0.05
N LEU A 58 11.90 -7.05 0.07
CA LEU A 58 13.15 -7.75 0.34
C LEU A 58 13.12 -8.46 1.70
N VAL A 59 12.65 -7.79 2.76
CA VAL A 59 12.54 -8.39 4.10
C VAL A 59 11.53 -9.54 4.12
N CYS A 60 10.33 -9.34 3.55
CA CYS A 60 9.31 -10.39 3.50
C CYS A 60 9.80 -11.62 2.71
N SER A 61 10.42 -11.39 1.54
CA SER A 61 10.96 -12.47 0.71
C SER A 61 12.13 -13.20 1.38
N ALA A 62 13.03 -12.48 2.08
CA ALA A 62 14.10 -13.08 2.86
C ALA A 62 13.55 -13.98 3.99
N ILE A 63 12.57 -13.50 4.75
CA ILE A 63 11.93 -14.29 5.81
C ILE A 63 11.27 -15.54 5.22
N MET A 64 10.50 -15.40 4.14
CA MET A 64 9.85 -16.53 3.47
C MET A 64 10.87 -17.56 2.96
N GLY A 65 11.96 -17.12 2.33
CA GLY A 65 13.02 -17.99 1.83
C GLY A 65 13.75 -18.74 2.95
N ILE A 66 14.13 -18.03 4.03
CA ILE A 66 14.78 -18.62 5.20
C ILE A 66 13.86 -19.67 5.84
N LEU A 67 12.59 -19.32 6.09
CA LEU A 67 11.63 -20.25 6.69
C LEU A 67 11.38 -21.47 5.80
N SER A 68 11.34 -21.30 4.48
CA SER A 68 11.19 -22.40 3.54
C SER A 68 12.39 -23.34 3.62
N ILE A 69 13.62 -22.81 3.57
CA ILE A 69 14.86 -23.60 3.69
C ILE A 69 14.93 -24.35 5.03
N LEU A 70 14.60 -23.68 6.15
CA LEU A 70 14.60 -24.31 7.48
C LEU A 70 13.57 -25.45 7.60
N ARG A 71 12.50 -25.43 6.79
CA ARG A 71 11.49 -26.51 6.74
C ARG A 71 11.94 -27.71 5.90
N VAL A 72 12.89 -27.55 4.98
CA VAL A 72 13.39 -28.62 4.07
C VAL A 72 13.96 -29.83 4.82
N GLY A 73 14.35 -29.68 6.09
CA GLY A 73 14.88 -30.74 6.93
C GLY A 73 13.84 -31.57 7.71
N LYS A 74 12.56 -31.16 7.74
CA LYS A 74 11.50 -31.97 8.35
C LYS A 74 10.97 -32.95 7.31
N VAL A 75 10.91 -34.24 7.65
CA VAL A 75 10.23 -35.26 6.84
C VAL A 75 8.75 -34.89 6.83
N ASP A 76 8.35 -34.14 5.82
CA ASP A 76 6.95 -33.77 5.61
C ASP A 76 6.30 -34.85 4.76
N ASP A 77 5.42 -35.65 5.36
CA ASP A 77 4.57 -36.64 4.68
C ASP A 77 3.49 -35.98 3.80
N ARG A 78 3.49 -34.65 3.72
CA ARG A 78 2.54 -33.90 2.90
C ARG A 78 2.84 -34.12 1.42
N PRO A 79 1.81 -34.33 0.58
CA PRO A 79 1.97 -34.36 -0.86
C PRO A 79 2.63 -33.05 -1.33
N ALA A 80 3.39 -33.12 -2.44
CA ALA A 80 4.01 -31.91 -2.99
C ALA A 80 2.90 -30.88 -3.25
N GLU A 81 3.07 -29.65 -2.76
CA GLU A 81 2.04 -28.62 -2.96
C GLU A 81 1.74 -28.49 -4.46
N PRO A 82 0.49 -28.74 -4.89
CA PRO A 82 0.10 -28.46 -6.26
C PRO A 82 0.29 -26.97 -6.51
N GLY A 83 0.64 -26.61 -7.75
CA GLY A 83 0.85 -25.21 -8.15
C GLY A 83 -0.41 -24.35 -7.99
N LEU A 84 -0.41 -23.17 -8.61
CA LEU A 84 -1.55 -22.24 -8.55
C LEU A 84 -2.87 -22.93 -8.98
N ASP A 85 -3.75 -23.20 -8.02
CA ASP A 85 -5.08 -23.76 -8.23
C ASP A 85 -6.11 -22.66 -8.57
N HIS A 86 -7.25 -23.04 -9.14
CA HIS A 86 -8.35 -22.13 -9.45
C HIS A 86 -8.78 -21.29 -8.23
N ARG A 87 -8.77 -21.89 -7.03
CA ARG A 87 -9.07 -21.19 -5.78
C ARG A 87 -8.06 -20.10 -5.46
N SER A 88 -6.78 -20.32 -5.78
CA SER A 88 -5.71 -19.32 -5.61
C SER A 88 -5.92 -18.14 -6.54
N TYR A 89 -6.29 -18.38 -7.80
CA TYR A 89 -6.63 -17.30 -8.74
C TYR A 89 -7.86 -16.51 -8.31
N LEU A 90 -8.89 -17.19 -7.81
CA LEU A 90 -10.08 -16.54 -7.27
C LEU A 90 -9.71 -15.63 -6.08
N PHE A 91 -8.89 -16.11 -5.16
CA PHE A 91 -8.40 -15.30 -4.03
C PHE A 91 -7.63 -14.07 -4.51
N LEU A 92 -6.67 -14.24 -5.43
CA LEU A 92 -5.88 -13.14 -5.99
C LEU A 92 -6.76 -12.11 -6.70
N SER A 93 -7.75 -12.57 -7.48
CA SER A 93 -8.69 -11.68 -8.18
C SER A 93 -9.55 -10.86 -7.21
N ARG A 94 -10.03 -11.47 -6.11
CA ARG A 94 -10.79 -10.76 -5.07
C ARG A 94 -9.94 -9.69 -4.39
N LEU A 95 -8.69 -10.01 -4.08
CA LEU A 95 -7.74 -9.05 -3.51
C LEU A 95 -7.50 -7.87 -4.48
N ALA A 96 -7.25 -8.16 -5.75
CA ALA A 96 -7.03 -7.15 -6.78
C ALA A 96 -8.25 -6.23 -6.97
N ILE A 97 -9.46 -6.79 -6.97
CA ILE A 97 -10.71 -6.02 -7.07
C ILE A 97 -10.85 -5.08 -5.87
N VAL A 98 -10.62 -5.56 -4.65
CA VAL A 98 -10.70 -4.72 -3.44
C VAL A 98 -9.71 -3.56 -3.50
N ILE A 99 -8.46 -3.84 -3.89
CA ILE A 99 -7.44 -2.79 -4.03
C ILE A 99 -7.87 -1.78 -5.11
N GLY A 100 -8.33 -2.26 -6.27
CA GLY A 100 -8.82 -1.41 -7.35
C GLY A 100 -9.99 -0.52 -6.92
N LEU A 101 -10.98 -1.08 -6.22
CA LEU A 101 -12.12 -0.32 -5.68
C LEU A 101 -11.66 0.74 -4.67
N GLY A 102 -10.74 0.40 -3.76
CA GLY A 102 -10.17 1.34 -2.82
C GLY A 102 -9.47 2.51 -3.51
N LEU A 103 -8.68 2.23 -4.55
CA LEU A 103 -8.00 3.25 -5.35
C LEU A 103 -8.98 4.14 -6.15
N VAL A 104 -10.01 3.55 -6.75
CA VAL A 104 -11.06 4.31 -7.46
C VAL A 104 -11.75 5.26 -6.48
N VAL A 105 -12.16 4.78 -5.31
CA VAL A 105 -12.76 5.65 -4.29
C VAL A 105 -11.77 6.72 -3.84
N MET A 106 -10.51 6.36 -3.64
CA MET A 106 -9.47 7.31 -3.25
C MET A 106 -9.35 8.47 -4.24
N VAL A 107 -9.38 8.19 -5.55
CA VAL A 107 -9.27 9.18 -6.63
C VAL A 107 -10.53 10.04 -6.75
N TYR A 108 -11.72 9.45 -6.73
CA TYR A 108 -12.96 10.16 -7.07
C TYR A 108 -13.70 10.76 -5.88
N ALA A 109 -13.48 10.29 -4.65
CA ALA A 109 -14.23 10.78 -3.49
C ALA A 109 -13.95 12.26 -3.17
N GLY A 110 -12.72 12.74 -3.39
CA GLY A 110 -12.36 14.14 -3.21
C GLY A 110 -13.10 15.08 -4.17
N PRO A 111 -13.00 14.88 -5.50
CA PRO A 111 -13.75 15.65 -6.49
C PRO A 111 -15.26 15.62 -6.25
N LEU A 112 -15.82 14.44 -5.99
CA LEU A 112 -17.26 14.28 -5.69
C LEU A 112 -17.68 15.06 -4.45
N ALA A 113 -16.86 15.09 -3.39
CA ALA A 113 -17.17 15.86 -2.20
C ALA A 113 -17.24 17.36 -2.49
N VAL A 114 -16.32 17.90 -3.30
CA VAL A 114 -16.35 19.32 -3.71
C VAL A 114 -17.56 19.62 -4.58
N GLU A 115 -17.87 18.76 -5.55
CA GLU A 115 -19.06 18.93 -6.40
C GLU A 115 -20.35 18.94 -5.59
N LEU A 116 -20.49 18.01 -4.64
CA LEU A 116 -21.65 17.98 -3.74
C LEU A 116 -21.75 19.27 -2.92
N VAL A 117 -20.64 19.75 -2.35
CA VAL A 117 -20.65 21.02 -1.61
C VAL A 117 -21.05 22.18 -2.50
N ASN A 118 -20.53 22.26 -3.73
CA ASN A 118 -20.89 23.31 -4.66
C ASN A 118 -22.38 23.30 -5.03
N VAL A 119 -22.97 22.11 -5.20
CA VAL A 119 -24.40 21.95 -5.50
C VAL A 119 -25.29 22.35 -4.33
N PHE A 120 -24.93 21.99 -3.10
CA PHE A 120 -25.81 22.19 -1.93
C PHE A 120 -25.56 23.49 -1.16
N PHE A 121 -24.32 24.00 -1.14
CA PHE A 121 -23.90 25.12 -0.31
C PHE A 121 -23.34 26.31 -1.10
N GLY A 122 -23.33 26.22 -2.44
CA GLY A 122 -22.84 27.28 -3.33
C GLY A 122 -21.37 27.09 -3.72
N GLU A 123 -20.93 27.81 -4.76
CA GLU A 123 -19.61 27.65 -5.35
C GLU A 123 -18.47 28.02 -4.37
N THR A 124 -17.72 27.01 -3.94
CA THR A 124 -16.53 27.15 -3.08
C THR A 124 -15.21 27.08 -3.85
N GLY A 125 -15.25 26.61 -5.10
CA GLY A 125 -14.10 26.47 -5.99
C GLY A 125 -14.00 25.09 -6.66
N THR A 126 -12.91 24.86 -7.38
CA THR A 126 -12.62 23.57 -8.04
C THR A 126 -11.82 22.66 -7.10
N TYR A 127 -11.96 21.32 -7.24
CA TYR A 127 -11.18 20.35 -6.47
C TYR A 127 -9.67 20.64 -6.45
N ARG A 128 -9.10 21.02 -7.60
CA ARG A 128 -7.67 21.35 -7.70
C ARG A 128 -7.22 22.48 -6.78
N GLN A 129 -8.11 23.45 -6.49
CA GLN A 129 -7.82 24.57 -5.58
C GLN A 129 -7.96 24.16 -4.12
N LEU A 130 -8.82 23.18 -3.83
CA LEU A 130 -9.17 22.73 -2.49
C LEU A 130 -8.45 21.45 -2.06
N LYS A 131 -7.71 20.77 -2.94
CA LYS A 131 -7.09 19.46 -2.65
C LYS A 131 -6.10 19.46 -1.48
N ALA A 132 -5.54 20.62 -1.14
CA ALA A 132 -4.63 20.80 -0.01
C ALA A 132 -5.31 21.35 1.25
N SER A 133 -6.60 21.73 1.17
CA SER A 133 -7.33 22.34 2.28
C SER A 133 -8.14 21.30 3.05
N PHE A 134 -8.35 21.59 4.34
CA PHE A 134 -9.30 20.85 5.16
C PHE A 134 -10.73 21.14 4.69
N PRO A 135 -11.62 20.13 4.59
CA PRO A 135 -11.42 18.69 4.87
C PRO A 135 -11.01 17.87 3.64
N TYR A 136 -11.00 18.47 2.44
CA TYR A 136 -10.91 17.77 1.15
C TYR A 136 -9.63 16.95 0.99
N LYS A 137 -8.52 17.39 1.58
CA LYS A 137 -7.25 16.64 1.56
C LYS A 137 -7.34 15.24 2.18
N TYR A 138 -8.32 14.98 3.06
CA TYR A 138 -8.45 13.68 3.73
C TYR A 138 -9.54 12.77 3.16
N VAL A 139 -10.53 13.31 2.44
CA VAL A 139 -11.74 12.55 2.05
C VAL A 139 -11.39 11.33 1.21
N GLY A 140 -10.63 11.52 0.12
CA GLY A 140 -10.19 10.44 -0.75
C GLY A 140 -9.32 9.42 -0.02
N TYR A 141 -8.27 9.91 0.65
CA TYR A 141 -7.34 9.05 1.38
C TYR A 141 -8.03 8.19 2.44
N LEU A 142 -8.87 8.80 3.28
CA LEU A 142 -9.56 8.12 4.37
C LEU A 142 -10.55 7.08 3.84
N LEU A 143 -11.46 7.46 2.95
CA LEU A 143 -12.49 6.54 2.45
C LEU A 143 -11.89 5.40 1.63
N GLY A 144 -11.00 5.72 0.69
CA GLY A 144 -10.35 4.73 -0.15
C GLY A 144 -9.51 3.74 0.66
N SER A 145 -8.72 4.23 1.63
CA SER A 145 -7.89 3.36 2.48
C SER A 145 -8.73 2.50 3.42
N VAL A 146 -9.79 3.05 4.04
CA VAL A 146 -10.66 2.26 4.92
C VAL A 146 -11.36 1.14 4.16
N ILE A 147 -11.87 1.41 2.95
CA ILE A 147 -12.47 0.39 2.08
C ILE A 147 -11.44 -0.66 1.70
N MET A 148 -10.23 -0.23 1.31
CA MET A 148 -9.15 -1.13 0.91
C MET A 148 -8.72 -2.05 2.06
N VAL A 149 -8.39 -1.50 3.24
CA VAL A 149 -7.94 -2.30 4.40
C VAL A 149 -9.05 -3.22 4.90
N THR A 150 -10.29 -2.70 5.03
CA THR A 150 -11.43 -3.52 5.46
C THR A 150 -11.68 -4.66 4.47
N GLY A 151 -11.65 -4.37 3.17
CA GLY A 151 -11.86 -5.38 2.13
C GLY A 151 -10.76 -6.43 2.10
N ILE A 152 -9.50 -6.05 2.33
CA ILE A 152 -8.38 -7.00 2.44
C ILE A 152 -8.60 -7.92 3.63
N ILE A 153 -8.96 -7.37 4.80
CA ILE A 153 -9.28 -8.18 5.99
C ILE A 153 -10.44 -9.13 5.69
N GLN A 154 -11.50 -8.65 5.04
CA GLN A 154 -12.65 -9.47 4.69
C GLN A 154 -12.30 -10.61 3.72
N VAL A 155 -11.44 -10.36 2.73
CA VAL A 155 -10.97 -11.38 1.78
C VAL A 155 -10.12 -12.43 2.48
N VAL A 156 -9.25 -12.01 3.41
CA VAL A 156 -8.35 -12.91 4.16
C VAL A 156 -9.12 -13.73 5.20
N GLU A 157 -10.02 -13.11 5.97
CA GLU A 157 -10.80 -13.82 7.00
C GLU A 157 -12.04 -14.53 6.44
N ASN A 158 -12.39 -14.28 5.17
CA ASN A 158 -13.61 -14.76 4.50
C ASN A 158 -14.91 -14.47 5.29
N ARG A 159 -14.90 -13.40 6.10
CA ARG A 159 -16.04 -12.95 6.91
C ARG A 159 -16.02 -11.44 7.03
N PHE A 160 -17.20 -10.83 7.10
CA PHE A 160 -17.31 -9.42 7.43
C PHE A 160 -17.33 -9.25 8.94
N SER A 161 -16.45 -8.39 9.47
CA SER A 161 -16.42 -8.04 10.89
C SER A 161 -16.51 -6.53 11.08
N LYS A 162 -17.38 -6.10 12.00
CA LYS A 162 -17.42 -4.70 12.44
C LYS A 162 -16.10 -4.26 13.08
N SER A 163 -15.38 -5.19 13.73
CA SER A 163 -14.06 -4.89 14.28
C SER A 163 -13.05 -4.54 13.19
N ALA A 164 -13.14 -5.18 12.01
CA ALA A 164 -12.24 -4.92 10.88
C ALA A 164 -12.39 -3.48 10.38
N VAL A 165 -13.62 -2.96 10.34
CA VAL A 165 -13.89 -1.57 9.98
C VAL A 165 -13.21 -0.61 10.96
N TRP A 166 -13.41 -0.82 12.26
CA TRP A 166 -12.81 0.06 13.28
C TRP A 166 -11.28 -0.01 13.31
N VAL A 167 -10.71 -1.20 13.17
CA VAL A 167 -9.25 -1.38 13.05
C VAL A 167 -8.72 -0.64 11.83
N SER A 168 -9.43 -0.73 10.69
CA SER A 168 -9.05 -0.02 9.47
C SER A 168 -9.11 1.50 9.65
N VAL A 169 -10.18 2.02 10.25
CA VAL A 169 -10.31 3.46 10.54
C VAL A 169 -9.18 3.94 11.45
N LEU A 170 -8.92 3.23 12.55
CA LEU A 170 -7.85 3.60 13.49
C LEU A 170 -6.47 3.53 12.85
N ALA A 171 -6.20 2.50 12.04
CA ALA A 171 -4.94 2.36 11.33
C ALA A 171 -4.73 3.50 10.31
N VAL A 172 -5.77 3.84 9.53
CA VAL A 172 -5.70 4.93 8.55
C VAL A 172 -5.53 6.29 9.23
N LEU A 173 -6.24 6.54 10.34
CA LEU A 173 -6.03 7.75 11.14
C LEU A 173 -4.60 7.81 11.71
N GLY A 174 -4.06 6.69 12.19
CA GLY A 174 -2.68 6.59 12.63
C GLY A 174 -1.69 6.95 11.51
N LEU A 175 -1.94 6.48 10.28
CA LEU A 175 -1.13 6.83 9.11
C LEU A 175 -1.28 8.31 8.75
N ILE A 176 -2.50 8.88 8.78
CA ILE A 176 -2.70 10.31 8.56
C ILE A 176 -1.88 11.12 9.57
N ILE A 177 -1.93 10.78 10.86
CA ILE A 177 -1.16 11.48 11.89
C ILE A 177 0.34 11.34 11.65
N LEU A 178 0.80 10.12 11.32
CA LEU A 178 2.22 9.83 11.10
C LEU A 178 2.79 10.54 9.87
N TYR A 179 1.99 10.75 8.82
CA TYR A 179 2.45 11.32 7.55
C TYR A 179 2.07 12.79 7.35
N ASP A 180 0.92 13.26 7.82
CA ASP A 180 0.47 14.64 7.60
C ASP A 180 0.97 15.60 8.71
N MET A 181 1.15 15.12 9.95
CA MET A 181 1.59 15.99 11.05
C MET A 181 3.08 16.39 11.01
N PRO A 182 4.03 15.48 10.71
CA PRO A 182 5.45 15.85 10.70
C PRO A 182 5.91 16.52 9.40
N PHE A 183 5.07 16.55 8.35
CA PHE A 183 5.44 17.05 7.03
C PHE A 183 4.44 18.09 6.52
N ASP A 184 4.80 19.37 6.63
CA ASP A 184 3.90 20.51 6.36
C ASP A 184 3.33 20.57 4.93
N ASN A 185 4.04 19.99 3.96
CA ASN A 185 3.70 20.08 2.53
C ASN A 185 3.35 18.71 1.92
N LEU A 186 3.17 17.67 2.73
CA LEU A 186 2.84 16.35 2.19
C LEU A 186 1.38 16.31 1.75
N LEU A 187 1.17 16.07 0.46
CA LEU A 187 -0.16 15.78 -0.07
C LEU A 187 -0.40 14.27 -0.02
N LEU A 188 -1.35 13.85 0.84
CA LEU A 188 -1.77 12.46 0.88
C LEU A 188 -2.32 12.03 -0.49
N PRO A 189 -2.05 10.79 -0.96
CA PRO A 189 -2.68 10.27 -2.16
C PRO A 189 -4.21 10.42 -2.10
N PRO A 190 -4.89 10.85 -3.17
CA PRO A 190 -4.39 11.07 -4.54
C PRO A 190 -3.97 12.52 -4.82
N ASN A 191 -3.80 13.36 -3.80
CA ASN A 191 -3.77 14.82 -3.96
C ASN A 191 -2.47 15.39 -4.55
N GLY A 192 -1.51 14.54 -4.88
CA GLY A 192 -0.28 14.93 -5.57
C GLY A 192 -0.54 15.67 -6.88
N ASP A 193 0.51 16.26 -7.45
CA ASP A 193 0.42 16.89 -8.77
C ASP A 193 0.47 15.80 -9.85
N PHE A 194 -0.49 15.86 -10.77
CA PHE A 194 -0.50 15.12 -12.04
C PHE A 194 -0.27 16.11 -13.18
#